data_AF-A0A660LT01-F1
#
_entry.id   AF-A0A660LT01-F1
#
_cell.length_a   1.000
_cell.length_b   1.000
_cell.length_c   1.000
_cell.angle_alpha   90.00
_cell.angle_beta   90.00
_cell.angle_gamma   90.00
#
_symmetry.space_group_name_H-M   'P 1'
#
loop_
_entity.id
_entity.type
_entity.pdbx_description
1 polymer ?
#
loop_
_entity_poly.entity_id
_entity_poly.type
_entity_poly.pdbx_seq_one_letter_code
_entity_poly.pdbx_strand_id
1 'polypeptide(L)'
;LKVVLFSEILGSSEQMCEQNLQNFLAKFEKTKGYKSQNFTPAISLHSPYSVHPKLAKATLEIAKKDELLVSTHFLESKAEKQWLEHSSGGFKKHLLRFSPDPKPMYDKEGYFEMFREINTLFTHCVYVSDFAKFKPHHSVTHCAVSNRLLGKKALNLKEIFKNNVSLNIGTDGLSSNISLNFWHELRAALFTHTSLDLNELATRLFVAATHGGAKALRTNNGEIKAGRAADLAVYNDLECDDSELILQLILHTNEAKKLYIGGKICKF
;
A
#
# COMPACT_ATOMS: atom_id res chain seq x y z
N LEU A 1 -10.16 -9.56 14.50
CA LEU A 1 -9.41 -8.96 13.38
C LEU A 1 -9.21 -7.49 13.69
N LYS A 2 -8.00 -6.96 13.48
CA LYS A 2 -7.72 -5.51 13.51
C LYS A 2 -7.69 -5.01 12.07
N VAL A 3 -8.53 -4.03 11.74
CA VAL A 3 -8.83 -3.64 10.36
C VAL A 3 -8.70 -2.15 10.21
N VAL A 4 -8.02 -1.71 9.15
CA VAL A 4 -8.10 -0.34 8.64
C VAL A 4 -8.79 -0.42 7.27
N LEU A 5 -10.02 0.06 7.18
CA LEU A 5 -10.79 -0.03 5.94
C LEU A 5 -10.69 1.28 5.15
N PHE A 6 -9.94 1.24 4.05
CA PHE A 6 -9.84 2.34 3.11
C PHE A 6 -11.06 2.34 2.18
N SER A 7 -12.00 3.26 2.42
CA SER A 7 -13.12 3.46 1.50
C SER A 7 -12.61 4.14 0.24
N GLU A 8 -12.67 3.44 -0.89
CA GLU A 8 -12.15 3.95 -2.15
C GLU A 8 -13.10 4.94 -2.85
N ILE A 9 -12.51 5.99 -3.42
CA ILE A 9 -13.14 6.92 -4.34
C ILE A 9 -12.45 6.87 -5.71
N LEU A 10 -13.26 6.82 -6.76
CA LEU A 10 -12.84 6.87 -8.16
C LEU A 10 -13.83 7.66 -9.00
N GLY A 11 -13.36 8.23 -10.12
CA GLY A 11 -14.18 8.98 -11.05
C GLY A 11 -13.40 10.10 -11.74
N SER A 12 -13.27 10.01 -13.06
CA SER A 12 -12.48 10.94 -13.89
C SER A 12 -13.32 12.01 -14.60
N SER A 13 -14.65 11.85 -14.66
CA SER A 13 -15.55 12.83 -15.28
C SER A 13 -15.87 13.98 -14.33
N GLU A 14 -15.62 15.21 -14.77
CA GLU A 14 -15.95 16.41 -14.01
C GLU A 14 -17.45 16.51 -13.70
N GLN A 15 -18.30 16.18 -14.67
CA GLN A 15 -19.76 16.25 -14.54
C GLN A 15 -20.31 15.30 -13.47
N MET A 16 -19.62 14.18 -13.24
CA MET A 16 -20.02 13.17 -12.26
C MET A 16 -19.39 13.38 -10.89
N CYS A 17 -18.52 14.39 -10.71
CA CYS A 17 -17.79 14.59 -9.46
C CYS A 17 -18.71 14.76 -8.25
N GLU A 18 -19.79 15.52 -8.38
CA GLU A 18 -20.75 15.73 -7.28
C GLU A 18 -21.44 14.43 -6.88
N GLN A 19 -21.99 13.70 -7.85
CA GLN A 19 -22.64 12.41 -7.61
C GLN A 19 -21.68 11.38 -7.00
N ASN A 20 -20.45 11.30 -7.52
CA ASN A 20 -19.42 10.39 -7.01
C ASN A 20 -19.03 10.74 -5.57
N LEU A 21 -18.90 12.03 -5.25
CA LEU A 21 -18.62 12.49 -3.90
C LEU A 21 -19.78 12.15 -2.94
N GLN A 22 -21.03 12.38 -3.34
CA GLN A 22 -22.20 12.02 -2.52
C GLN A 22 -22.27 10.52 -2.24
N ASN A 23 -22.04 9.69 -3.26
CA ASN A 23 -22.00 8.23 -3.11
C ASN A 23 -20.87 7.78 -2.18
N PHE A 24 -19.68 8.38 -2.33
CA PHE A 24 -18.55 8.14 -1.45
C PHE A 24 -18.88 8.53 0.00
N LEU A 25 -19.43 9.72 0.24
CA LEU A 25 -19.81 10.19 1.57
C LEU A 25 -20.82 9.26 2.23
N ALA A 26 -21.86 8.83 1.50
CA ALA A 26 -22.85 7.89 2.02
C ALA A 26 -22.23 6.54 2.42
N LYS A 27 -21.28 6.02 1.64
CA LYS A 27 -20.52 4.80 1.98
C LYS A 27 -19.59 5.05 3.17
N PHE A 28 -18.87 6.16 3.16
CA PHE A 28 -17.86 6.49 4.16
C PHE A 28 -18.47 6.75 5.54
N GLU A 29 -19.63 7.42 5.61
CA GLU A 29 -20.36 7.60 6.87
C GLU A 29 -20.84 6.27 7.46
N LYS A 30 -21.25 5.31 6.64
CA LYS A 30 -21.52 3.93 7.11
C LYS A 30 -20.27 3.30 7.71
N THR A 31 -19.12 3.41 7.02
CA THR A 31 -17.84 2.88 7.52
C THR A 31 -17.42 3.55 8.84
N LYS A 32 -17.60 4.88 8.97
CA LYS A 32 -17.35 5.61 10.21
C LYS A 32 -18.21 5.12 11.38
N GLY A 33 -19.46 4.74 11.11
CA GLY A 33 -20.35 4.14 12.11
C GLY A 33 -19.82 2.85 12.75
N TYR A 34 -18.91 2.13 12.08
CA TYR A 34 -18.28 0.91 12.60
C TYR A 34 -16.95 1.15 13.35
N LYS A 35 -16.53 2.41 13.53
CA LYS A 35 -15.28 2.74 14.21
C LYS A 35 -15.24 2.11 15.60
N SER A 36 -14.20 1.35 15.88
CA SER A 36 -13.97 0.69 17.17
C SER A 36 -12.47 0.54 17.43
N GLN A 37 -12.09 -0.03 18.57
CA GLN A 37 -10.68 -0.31 18.88
C GLN A 37 -9.98 -1.16 17.80
N ASN A 38 -10.72 -2.01 17.09
CA ASN A 38 -10.19 -2.95 16.10
C ASN A 38 -10.64 -2.63 14.67
N PHE A 39 -11.33 -1.53 14.45
CA PHE A 39 -11.80 -1.12 13.13
C PHE A 39 -11.64 0.38 12.95
N THR A 40 -10.77 0.77 12.03
CA THR A 40 -10.46 2.18 11.74
C THR A 40 -10.92 2.53 10.32
N PRO A 41 -11.84 3.49 10.15
CA PRO A 41 -12.16 4.03 8.83
C PRO A 41 -10.98 4.83 8.27
N ALA A 42 -10.70 4.67 6.98
CA ALA A 42 -9.69 5.39 6.22
C ALA A 42 -10.20 5.66 4.80
N ILE A 43 -9.44 6.38 3.99
CA ILE A 43 -9.85 6.79 2.63
C ILE A 43 -8.82 6.32 1.60
N SER A 44 -9.27 5.78 0.47
CA SER A 44 -8.39 5.54 -0.69
C SER A 44 -8.79 6.45 -1.85
N LEU A 45 -7.85 7.19 -2.40
CA LEU A 45 -7.98 7.72 -3.76
C LEU A 45 -7.44 6.66 -4.70
N HIS A 46 -8.20 6.26 -5.73
CA HIS A 46 -7.75 5.15 -6.57
C HIS A 46 -6.37 5.42 -7.23
N SER A 47 -6.24 6.42 -8.10
CA SER A 47 -4.97 6.74 -8.78
C SER A 47 -5.01 8.11 -9.50
N PRO A 48 -3.86 8.69 -9.89
CA PRO A 48 -3.82 9.98 -10.62
C PRO A 48 -4.52 9.93 -11.99
N TYR A 49 -4.60 8.77 -12.63
CA TYR A 49 -5.23 8.64 -13.95
C TYR A 49 -6.76 8.41 -13.88
N SER A 50 -7.33 8.28 -12.67
CA SER A 50 -8.72 7.83 -12.49
C SER A 50 -9.56 8.65 -11.51
N VAL A 51 -8.94 9.55 -10.74
CA VAL A 51 -9.64 10.44 -9.79
C VAL A 51 -9.51 11.88 -10.29
N HIS A 52 -10.63 12.55 -10.54
CA HIS A 52 -10.64 13.94 -10.99
C HIS A 52 -10.13 14.91 -9.90
N PRO A 53 -9.40 16.00 -10.22
CA PRO A 53 -8.82 16.92 -9.22
C PRO A 53 -9.82 17.51 -8.23
N LYS A 54 -11.04 17.84 -8.67
CA LYS A 54 -12.12 18.30 -7.78
C LYS A 54 -12.49 17.25 -6.73
N LEU A 55 -12.57 15.99 -7.16
CA LEU A 55 -12.93 14.86 -6.30
C LEU A 55 -11.82 14.53 -5.30
N ALA A 56 -10.57 14.53 -5.79
CA ALA A 56 -9.38 14.34 -4.95
C ALA A 56 -9.29 15.45 -3.88
N LYS A 57 -9.40 16.73 -4.27
CA LYS A 57 -9.35 17.86 -3.33
C LYS A 57 -10.43 17.75 -2.26
N ALA A 58 -11.70 17.58 -2.65
CA ALA A 58 -12.79 17.47 -1.69
C ALA A 58 -12.60 16.31 -0.69
N THR A 59 -12.09 15.18 -1.18
CA THR A 59 -11.85 13.99 -0.36
C THR A 59 -10.66 14.17 0.60
N LEU A 60 -9.58 14.80 0.14
CA LEU A 60 -8.40 15.05 0.96
C LEU A 60 -8.67 16.11 2.03
N GLU A 61 -9.54 17.10 1.79
CA GLU A 61 -9.99 18.03 2.83
C GLU A 61 -10.73 17.30 3.97
N ILE A 62 -11.55 16.29 3.65
CA ILE A 62 -12.18 15.43 4.66
C ILE A 62 -11.12 14.64 5.42
N ALA A 63 -10.16 14.03 4.71
CA ALA A 63 -9.07 13.28 5.33
C ALA A 63 -8.24 14.15 6.27
N LYS A 64 -7.93 15.39 5.87
CA LYS A 64 -7.21 16.37 6.69
C LYS A 64 -8.01 16.77 7.93
N LYS A 65 -9.28 17.14 7.76
CA LYS A 65 -10.17 17.56 8.85
C LYS A 65 -10.38 16.47 9.91
N ASP A 66 -10.57 15.23 9.46
CA ASP A 66 -10.87 14.09 10.33
C ASP A 66 -9.59 13.30 10.73
N GLU A 67 -8.40 13.82 10.38
CA GLU A 67 -7.06 13.23 10.62
C GLU A 67 -6.90 11.76 10.14
N LEU A 68 -7.56 11.44 9.03
CA LEU A 68 -7.66 10.09 8.48
C LEU A 68 -6.36 9.67 7.78
N LEU A 69 -6.15 8.36 7.75
CA LEU A 69 -5.16 7.76 6.84
C LEU A 69 -5.68 7.78 5.42
N VAL A 70 -4.77 8.01 4.48
CA VAL A 70 -5.06 7.95 3.04
C VAL A 70 -4.20 6.86 2.38
N SER A 71 -4.74 6.22 1.36
CA SER A 71 -4.00 5.36 0.44
C SER A 71 -4.21 5.81 -1.01
N THR A 72 -3.24 5.55 -1.87
CA THR A 72 -3.39 5.69 -3.33
C THR A 72 -2.47 4.75 -4.09
N HIS A 73 -2.91 4.25 -5.24
CA HIS A 73 -2.00 3.64 -6.22
C HIS A 73 -1.23 4.75 -6.93
N PHE A 74 0.08 4.57 -7.12
CA PHE A 74 0.90 5.61 -7.73
C PHE A 74 2.10 5.03 -8.46
N LEU A 75 2.26 5.43 -9.74
CA LEU A 75 3.36 5.03 -10.62
C LEU A 75 3.58 3.50 -10.60
N GLU A 76 2.48 2.76 -10.73
CA GLU A 76 2.44 1.30 -10.78
C GLU A 76 2.92 0.76 -12.13
N SER A 77 2.64 1.49 -13.21
CA SER A 77 2.90 1.00 -14.57
C SER A 77 3.70 1.98 -15.43
N LYS A 78 4.38 1.44 -16.45
CA LYS A 78 5.05 2.25 -17.47
C LYS A 78 4.04 3.14 -18.21
N ALA A 79 2.83 2.63 -18.44
CA ALA A 79 1.77 3.35 -19.12
C ALA A 79 1.33 4.57 -18.31
N GLU A 80 1.18 4.43 -17.00
CA GLU A 80 0.89 5.54 -16.09
C GLU A 80 2.03 6.58 -16.10
N LYS A 81 3.29 6.15 -15.96
CA LYS A 81 4.43 7.07 -16.00
C LYS A 81 4.45 7.88 -17.31
N GLN A 82 4.33 7.21 -18.46
CA GLN A 82 4.32 7.88 -19.77
C GLN A 82 3.13 8.82 -19.96
N TRP A 83 1.99 8.47 -19.35
CA TRP A 83 0.80 9.29 -19.38
C TRP A 83 0.99 10.59 -18.59
N LEU A 84 1.46 10.50 -17.34
CA LEU A 84 1.65 11.64 -16.45
C LEU A 84 2.81 12.55 -16.87
N GLU A 85 3.89 12.00 -17.42
CA GLU A 85 5.08 12.79 -17.80
C GLU A 85 5.00 13.37 -19.22
N HIS A 86 4.34 12.66 -20.15
CA HIS A 86 4.45 12.97 -21.58
C HIS A 86 3.12 12.95 -22.32
N SER A 87 1.98 12.77 -21.63
CA SER A 87 0.66 12.63 -22.27
C SER A 87 0.71 11.63 -23.43
N SER A 88 1.32 10.46 -23.20
CA SER A 88 1.60 9.45 -24.22
C SER A 88 1.46 8.02 -23.68
N GLY A 89 1.79 7.01 -24.51
CA GLY A 89 1.82 5.61 -24.09
C GLY A 89 0.46 4.91 -24.15
N GLY A 90 0.35 3.80 -23.41
CA GLY A 90 -0.81 2.89 -23.46
C GLY A 90 -2.14 3.55 -23.10
N PHE A 91 -2.15 4.39 -22.05
CA PHE A 91 -3.36 5.09 -21.63
C PHE A 91 -3.87 6.07 -22.69
N LYS A 92 -2.99 6.86 -23.34
CA LYS A 92 -3.42 7.72 -24.45
C LYS A 92 -4.09 6.93 -25.57
N LYS A 93 -3.48 5.82 -26.01
CA LYS A 93 -4.02 4.96 -27.07
C LYS A 93 -5.40 4.40 -26.71
N HIS A 94 -5.60 4.05 -25.44
CA HIS A 94 -6.88 3.56 -24.95
C HIS A 94 -7.93 4.69 -24.88
N LEU A 95 -7.57 5.83 -24.32
CA LEU A 95 -8.49 6.97 -24.10
C LEU A 95 -8.91 7.67 -25.39
N LEU A 96 -8.10 7.61 -26.45
CA LEU A 96 -8.47 8.11 -27.78
C LEU A 96 -9.73 7.46 -28.37
N ARG A 97 -10.15 6.31 -27.83
CA ARG A 97 -11.42 5.64 -28.20
C ARG A 97 -12.66 6.34 -27.63
N PHE A 98 -12.49 7.18 -26.62
CA PHE A 98 -13.58 7.82 -25.87
C PHE A 98 -13.52 9.36 -25.94
N SER A 99 -12.34 9.93 -26.19
CA SER A 99 -12.14 11.38 -26.30
C SER A 99 -11.15 11.70 -27.44
N PRO A 100 -11.42 12.72 -28.28
CA PRO A 100 -10.56 13.08 -29.40
C PRO A 100 -9.20 13.69 -28.99
N ASP A 101 -9.13 14.32 -27.81
CA ASP A 101 -7.89 14.93 -27.27
C ASP A 101 -7.76 14.63 -25.77
N PRO A 102 -7.47 13.38 -25.38
CA PRO A 102 -7.37 13.02 -23.98
C PRO A 102 -6.08 13.63 -23.39
N LYS A 103 -6.21 14.24 -22.21
CA LYS A 103 -5.10 14.84 -21.44
C LYS A 103 -5.04 14.26 -20.04
N PRO A 104 -3.85 14.12 -19.45
CA PRO A 104 -3.73 13.74 -18.05
C PRO A 104 -4.33 14.83 -17.16
N MET A 105 -4.98 14.42 -16.08
CA MET A 105 -5.57 15.33 -15.10
C MET A 105 -4.53 15.94 -14.15
N TYR A 106 -3.33 15.34 -14.11
CA TYR A 106 -2.21 15.76 -13.27
C TYR A 106 -0.91 15.49 -14.01
N ASP A 107 0.13 16.23 -13.66
CA ASP A 107 1.49 15.67 -13.70
C ASP A 107 1.78 14.89 -12.41
N LYS A 108 2.86 14.10 -12.40
CA LYS A 108 3.21 13.23 -11.26
C LYS A 108 3.55 14.01 -9.97
N GLU A 109 4.08 15.23 -10.07
CA GLU A 109 4.48 16.03 -8.92
C GLU A 109 3.28 16.79 -8.35
N GLY A 110 2.44 17.36 -9.21
CA GLY A 110 1.18 17.99 -8.85
C GLY A 110 0.23 17.03 -8.14
N TYR A 111 0.16 15.76 -8.55
CA TYR A 111 -0.62 14.75 -7.82
C TYR A 111 -0.01 14.44 -6.46
N PHE A 112 1.30 14.20 -6.39
CA PHE A 112 2.00 13.88 -5.15
C PHE A 112 1.87 15.00 -4.10
N GLU A 113 1.99 16.26 -4.53
CA GLU A 113 1.90 17.44 -3.67
C GLU A 113 0.53 17.59 -2.98
N MET A 114 -0.55 17.03 -3.55
CA MET A 114 -1.88 17.06 -2.91
C MET A 114 -1.89 16.37 -1.54
N PHE A 115 -0.96 15.45 -1.30
CA PHE A 115 -0.90 14.63 -0.09
C PHE A 115 0.03 15.23 0.98
N ARG A 116 0.71 16.35 0.73
CA ARG A 116 1.80 16.86 1.60
C ARG A 116 1.45 17.05 3.08
N GLU A 117 0.17 17.30 3.39
CA GLU A 117 -0.32 17.53 4.76
C GLU A 117 -1.02 16.29 5.36
N ILE A 118 -0.99 15.15 4.68
CA ILE A 118 -1.74 13.94 5.03
C ILE A 118 -0.82 12.71 4.93
N ASN A 119 -0.69 11.96 6.02
CA ASN A 119 0.06 10.71 5.99
C ASN A 119 -0.63 9.73 5.04
N THR A 120 0.12 9.29 4.03
CA THR A 120 -0.44 8.57 2.89
C THR A 120 0.38 7.33 2.57
N LEU A 121 -0.31 6.21 2.35
CA LEU A 121 0.23 4.96 1.84
C LEU A 121 0.21 5.02 0.32
N PHE A 122 1.38 5.12 -0.30
CA PHE A 122 1.52 5.04 -1.75
C PHE A 122 1.82 3.59 -2.15
N THR A 123 0.90 2.98 -2.90
CA THR A 123 0.97 1.58 -3.27
C THR A 123 1.65 1.41 -4.64
N HIS A 124 2.42 0.33 -4.79
CA HIS A 124 3.25 -0.04 -5.95
C HIS A 124 4.53 0.75 -6.14
N CYS A 125 4.45 2.03 -6.56
CA CYS A 125 5.59 2.95 -6.73
C CYS A 125 6.77 2.45 -7.58
N VAL A 126 6.58 1.44 -8.45
CA VAL A 126 7.70 0.80 -9.16
C VAL A 126 8.34 1.69 -10.24
N TYR A 127 7.68 2.78 -10.62
CA TYR A 127 8.20 3.79 -11.54
C TYR A 127 8.58 5.13 -10.88
N VAL A 128 8.54 5.24 -9.55
CA VAL A 128 9.08 6.38 -8.80
C VAL A 128 10.61 6.40 -8.93
N SER A 129 11.18 7.59 -9.16
CA SER A 129 12.62 7.81 -9.28
C SER A 129 13.25 8.47 -8.05
N ASP A 130 12.47 9.27 -7.32
CA ASP A 130 12.92 9.97 -6.12
C ASP A 130 12.01 9.61 -4.94
N PHE A 131 12.55 8.79 -4.04
CA PHE A 131 11.88 8.37 -2.82
C PHE A 131 12.15 9.32 -1.64
N ALA A 132 13.12 10.23 -1.74
CA ALA A 132 13.46 11.13 -0.63
C ALA A 132 12.27 12.01 -0.22
N LYS A 133 11.44 12.41 -1.20
CA LYS A 133 10.21 13.20 -1.00
C LYS A 133 9.10 12.50 -0.20
N PHE A 134 9.19 11.19 0.01
CA PHE A 134 8.19 10.44 0.78
C PHE A 134 8.35 10.65 2.29
N LYS A 135 9.52 11.15 2.74
CA LYS A 135 9.73 11.44 4.15
C LYS A 135 9.15 12.79 4.56
N PRO A 136 8.80 12.96 5.84
CA PRO A 136 8.69 11.92 6.88
C PRO A 136 7.30 11.26 6.93
N HIS A 137 6.35 11.72 6.10
CA HIS A 137 4.92 11.49 6.30
C HIS A 137 4.34 10.31 5.53
N HIS A 138 4.97 9.90 4.43
CA HIS A 138 4.45 8.88 3.53
C HIS A 138 5.14 7.53 3.72
N SER A 139 4.41 6.48 3.38
CA SER A 139 4.93 5.12 3.32
C SER A 139 4.68 4.50 1.96
N VAL A 140 5.55 3.59 1.55
CA VAL A 140 5.41 2.82 0.32
C VAL A 140 4.93 1.41 0.64
N THR A 141 3.87 0.97 -0.05
CA THR A 141 3.34 -0.40 0.06
C THR A 141 3.88 -1.23 -1.11
N HIS A 142 4.68 -2.24 -0.81
CA HIS A 142 5.27 -3.14 -1.79
C HIS A 142 4.41 -4.40 -1.98
N CYS A 143 3.89 -4.57 -3.20
CA CYS A 143 3.17 -5.77 -3.64
C CYS A 143 4.00 -6.51 -4.71
N ALA A 144 4.91 -7.38 -4.28
CA ALA A 144 5.89 -8.03 -5.17
C ALA A 144 5.23 -8.87 -6.26
N VAL A 145 4.23 -9.68 -5.93
CA VAL A 145 3.56 -10.56 -6.89
C VAL A 145 2.78 -9.73 -7.92
N SER A 146 1.92 -8.83 -7.47
CA SER A 146 1.11 -7.96 -8.34
C SER A 146 2.00 -7.12 -9.28
N ASN A 147 3.05 -6.48 -8.73
CA ASN A 147 4.01 -5.71 -9.51
C ASN A 147 4.72 -6.55 -10.58
N ARG A 148 5.05 -7.82 -10.28
CA ARG A 148 5.69 -8.73 -11.24
C ARG A 148 4.73 -9.14 -12.35
N LEU A 149 3.48 -9.49 -12.00
CA LEU A 149 2.49 -10.00 -12.95
C LEU A 149 1.93 -8.91 -13.87
N LEU A 150 1.64 -7.72 -13.34
CA LEU A 150 1.02 -6.62 -14.07
C LEU A 150 2.03 -5.56 -14.52
N GLY A 151 2.80 -5.02 -13.58
CA GLY A 151 3.76 -3.93 -13.84
C GLY A 151 5.06 -4.37 -14.50
N LYS A 152 5.39 -5.67 -14.44
CA LYS A 152 6.64 -6.29 -14.92
C LYS A 152 7.90 -5.60 -14.41
N LYS A 153 7.81 -4.96 -13.24
CA LYS A 153 8.91 -4.19 -12.63
C LYS A 153 8.87 -4.31 -11.11
N ALA A 154 10.04 -4.53 -10.52
CA ALA A 154 10.22 -4.55 -9.08
C ALA A 154 10.29 -3.11 -8.51
N LEU A 155 9.82 -2.94 -7.27
CA LEU A 155 10.06 -1.71 -6.51
C LEU A 155 11.57 -1.54 -6.27
N ASN A 156 12.11 -0.32 -6.39
CA ASN A 156 13.54 -0.11 -6.14
C ASN A 156 13.84 -0.07 -4.63
N LEU A 157 13.99 -1.25 -4.00
CA LEU A 157 14.26 -1.36 -2.57
C LEU A 157 15.60 -0.73 -2.16
N LYS A 158 16.61 -0.71 -3.04
CA LYS A 158 17.88 -0.04 -2.77
C LYS A 158 17.68 1.44 -2.46
N GLU A 159 16.87 2.13 -3.26
CA GLU A 159 16.54 3.54 -3.02
C GLU A 159 15.63 3.73 -1.80
N ILE A 160 14.68 2.84 -1.55
CA ILE A 160 13.86 2.88 -0.32
C ILE A 160 14.76 2.81 0.93
N PHE A 161 15.68 1.84 0.96
CA PHE A 161 16.58 1.62 2.11
C PHE A 161 17.59 2.75 2.27
N LYS A 162 18.23 3.18 1.17
CA LYS A 162 19.16 4.31 1.16
C LYS A 162 18.52 5.60 1.68
N ASN A 163 17.25 5.85 1.33
CA ASN A 163 16.55 7.05 1.77
C ASN A 163 15.84 6.89 3.12
N ASN A 164 15.85 5.69 3.72
CA ASN A 164 15.12 5.35 4.95
C ASN A 164 13.62 5.70 4.86
N VAL A 165 12.99 5.36 3.74
CA VAL A 165 11.55 5.55 3.53
C VAL A 165 10.76 4.47 4.26
N SER A 166 9.63 4.85 4.86
CA SER A 166 8.75 3.88 5.52
C SER A 166 8.22 2.87 4.50
N LEU A 167 8.53 1.60 4.71
CA LEU A 167 8.13 0.50 3.84
C LEU A 167 7.16 -0.41 4.58
N ASN A 168 6.11 -0.85 3.89
CA ASN A 168 5.25 -1.94 4.32
C ASN A 168 5.00 -2.91 3.16
N ILE A 169 4.52 -4.11 3.47
CA ILE A 169 4.22 -5.15 2.48
C ILE A 169 2.70 -5.24 2.31
N GLY A 170 2.24 -5.44 1.09
CA GLY A 170 0.85 -5.75 0.77
C GLY A 170 0.78 -6.85 -0.27
N THR A 171 -0.27 -7.67 -0.24
CA THR A 171 -0.47 -8.71 -1.26
C THR A 171 -1.14 -8.17 -2.51
N ASP A 172 -1.78 -7.00 -2.41
CA ASP A 172 -2.84 -6.60 -3.34
C ASP A 172 -4.02 -7.61 -3.31
N GLY A 173 -5.01 -7.45 -4.18
CA GLY A 173 -6.15 -8.34 -4.31
C GLY A 173 -5.87 -9.60 -5.15
N LEU A 174 -6.75 -10.60 -5.06
CA LEU A 174 -6.69 -11.81 -5.90
C LEU A 174 -6.88 -11.53 -7.41
N SER A 175 -7.26 -10.31 -7.79
CA SER A 175 -7.28 -9.85 -9.18
C SER A 175 -5.89 -9.80 -9.81
N SER A 176 -4.85 -9.65 -9.00
CA SER A 176 -3.45 -9.48 -9.41
C SER A 176 -2.49 -10.36 -8.60
N ASN A 177 -3.01 -11.24 -7.76
CA ASN A 177 -2.26 -12.18 -6.94
C ASN A 177 -2.93 -13.56 -6.94
N ILE A 178 -2.14 -14.60 -6.78
CA ILE A 178 -2.60 -16.00 -6.66
C ILE A 178 -2.91 -16.39 -5.21
N SER A 179 -2.51 -15.59 -4.22
CA SER A 179 -2.70 -15.86 -2.80
C SER A 179 -2.75 -14.58 -1.97
N LEU A 180 -3.49 -14.60 -0.87
CA LEU A 180 -3.43 -13.55 0.17
C LEU A 180 -2.55 -13.96 1.36
N ASN A 181 -1.79 -15.04 1.23
CA ASN A 181 -0.86 -15.49 2.26
C ASN A 181 0.40 -14.61 2.23
N PHE A 182 0.64 -13.90 3.33
CA PHE A 182 1.78 -12.98 3.47
C PHE A 182 3.13 -13.66 3.28
N TRP A 183 3.27 -14.94 3.65
CA TRP A 183 4.52 -15.68 3.44
C TRP A 183 4.82 -15.90 1.95
N HIS A 184 3.79 -16.10 1.11
CA HIS A 184 3.97 -16.15 -0.34
C HIS A 184 4.49 -14.81 -0.88
N GLU A 185 3.95 -13.69 -0.37
CA GLU A 185 4.37 -12.35 -0.77
C GLU A 185 5.83 -12.06 -0.40
N LEU A 186 6.25 -12.47 0.80
CA LEU A 186 7.64 -12.33 1.27
C LEU A 186 8.60 -13.16 0.43
N ARG A 187 8.26 -14.42 0.12
CA ARG A 187 9.06 -15.27 -0.78
C ARG A 187 9.17 -14.67 -2.19
N ALA A 188 8.06 -14.14 -2.73
CA ALA A 188 8.07 -13.46 -4.02
C ALA A 188 9.00 -12.24 -4.00
N ALA A 189 9.02 -11.47 -2.91
CA ALA A 189 9.94 -10.36 -2.75
C ALA A 189 11.42 -10.83 -2.72
N LEU A 190 11.75 -11.90 -1.99
CA LEU A 190 13.10 -12.49 -2.00
C LEU A 190 13.55 -12.87 -3.41
N PHE A 191 12.71 -13.56 -4.18
CA PHE A 191 13.04 -13.97 -5.56
C PHE A 191 13.10 -12.81 -6.55
N THR A 192 12.42 -11.70 -6.25
CA THR A 192 12.38 -10.53 -7.14
C THR A 192 13.60 -9.63 -6.97
N HIS A 193 14.17 -9.54 -5.77
CA HIS A 193 15.26 -8.60 -5.43
C HIS A 193 16.61 -9.29 -5.32
N THR A 194 17.03 -9.98 -6.37
CA THR A 194 18.23 -10.83 -6.42
C THR A 194 19.58 -10.14 -6.23
N SER A 195 19.60 -8.81 -6.16
CA SER A 195 20.84 -8.00 -6.05
C SER A 195 21.12 -7.47 -4.64
N LEU A 196 20.36 -7.93 -3.66
CA LEU A 196 20.50 -7.61 -2.23
C LEU A 196 20.96 -8.85 -1.48
N ASP A 197 21.69 -8.66 -0.38
CA ASP A 197 22.02 -9.76 0.52
C ASP A 197 20.73 -10.40 1.05
N LEU A 198 20.69 -11.74 1.05
CA LEU A 198 19.46 -12.49 1.27
C LEU A 198 18.99 -12.42 2.73
N ASN A 199 19.93 -12.51 3.69
CA ASN A 199 19.61 -12.45 5.12
C ASN A 199 19.24 -11.02 5.54
N GLU A 200 19.94 -10.01 5.02
CA GLU A 200 19.57 -8.61 5.22
C GLU A 200 18.19 -8.32 4.63
N LEU A 201 17.93 -8.75 3.41
CA LEU A 201 16.64 -8.55 2.75
C LEU A 201 15.51 -9.24 3.51
N ALA A 202 15.69 -10.49 3.92
CA ALA A 202 14.70 -11.23 4.71
C ALA A 202 14.33 -10.46 5.99
N THR A 203 15.34 -9.98 6.72
CA THR A 203 15.14 -9.18 7.94
C THR A 203 14.36 -7.89 7.65
N ARG A 204 14.75 -7.12 6.62
CA ARG A 204 14.07 -5.87 6.26
C ARG A 204 12.63 -6.10 5.80
N LEU A 205 12.37 -7.17 5.03
CA LEU A 205 11.02 -7.52 4.59
C LEU A 205 10.14 -7.97 5.75
N PHE A 206 10.68 -8.75 6.69
CA PHE A 206 9.94 -9.17 7.89
C PHE A 206 9.57 -7.97 8.78
N VAL A 207 10.49 -7.03 8.99
CA VAL A 207 10.21 -5.76 9.69
C VAL A 207 9.16 -4.94 8.94
N ALA A 208 9.25 -4.84 7.61
CA ALA A 208 8.25 -4.14 6.80
C ALA A 208 6.86 -4.79 6.90
N ALA A 209 6.77 -6.12 6.95
CA ALA A 209 5.53 -6.87 7.09
C ALA A 209 4.90 -6.80 8.49
N THR A 210 5.69 -6.47 9.52
CA THR A 210 5.26 -6.41 10.92
C THR A 210 5.19 -4.96 11.40
N HIS A 211 6.31 -4.43 11.93
CA HIS A 211 6.41 -3.08 12.46
C HIS A 211 6.13 -2.01 11.40
N GLY A 212 6.61 -2.20 10.17
CA GLY A 212 6.42 -1.26 9.06
C GLY A 212 4.94 -1.10 8.69
N GLY A 213 4.22 -2.22 8.55
CA GLY A 213 2.77 -2.24 8.35
C GLY A 213 2.02 -1.59 9.51
N ALA A 214 2.36 -1.92 10.75
CA ALA A 214 1.73 -1.32 11.92
C ALA A 214 1.93 0.20 12.00
N LYS A 215 3.14 0.67 11.69
CA LYS A 215 3.47 2.10 11.63
C LYS A 215 2.69 2.82 10.52
N ALA A 216 2.64 2.24 9.32
CA ALA A 216 1.91 2.81 8.19
C ALA A 216 0.40 2.91 8.49
N LEU A 217 -0.16 1.90 9.14
CA LEU A 217 -1.59 1.82 9.50
C LEU A 217 -1.93 2.48 10.85
N ARG A 218 -0.96 3.09 11.53
CA ARG A 218 -1.10 3.72 12.86
C ARG A 218 -1.72 2.78 13.91
N THR A 219 -1.37 1.50 13.87
CA THR A 219 -1.84 0.50 14.84
C THR A 219 -0.80 0.26 15.93
N ASN A 220 -1.26 0.02 17.17
CA ASN A 220 -0.37 -0.22 18.31
C ASN A 220 0.11 -1.68 18.40
N ASN A 221 0.61 -2.26 17.29
CA ASN A 221 1.10 -3.64 17.20
C ASN A 221 2.37 -3.73 16.33
N GLY A 222 2.72 -4.93 15.85
CA GLY A 222 3.86 -5.15 14.93
C GLY A 222 5.23 -5.22 15.61
N GLU A 223 5.28 -5.17 16.94
CA GLU A 223 6.51 -5.26 17.75
C GLU A 223 6.19 -5.96 19.07
N ILE A 224 7.03 -6.91 19.49
CA ILE A 224 6.90 -7.58 20.80
C ILE A 224 7.59 -6.69 21.84
N LYS A 225 6.81 -5.82 22.48
CA LYS A 225 7.30 -4.86 23.46
C LYS A 225 6.20 -4.50 24.46
N ALA A 226 6.59 -4.24 25.72
CA ALA A 226 5.64 -3.78 26.74
C ALA A 226 4.86 -2.54 26.27
N GLY A 227 3.54 -2.52 26.51
CA GLY A 227 2.64 -1.46 26.05
C GLY A 227 2.09 -1.61 24.63
N ARG A 228 2.56 -2.58 23.84
CA ARG A 228 1.98 -2.94 22.53
C ARG A 228 0.82 -3.93 22.69
N ALA A 229 -0.11 -3.91 21.74
CA ALA A 229 -1.15 -4.93 21.65
C ALA A 229 -0.52 -6.30 21.40
N ALA A 230 -1.02 -7.32 22.11
CA ALA A 230 -0.61 -8.72 21.94
C ALA A 230 -1.22 -9.34 20.67
N ASP A 231 -0.82 -8.79 19.52
CA ASP A 231 -1.08 -9.34 18.20
C ASP A 231 0.12 -10.20 17.82
N LEU A 232 0.04 -11.51 18.08
CA LEU A 232 1.16 -12.45 18.04
C LEU A 232 0.84 -13.64 17.15
N ALA A 233 1.83 -14.11 16.40
CA ALA A 233 1.75 -15.37 15.68
C ALA A 233 2.85 -16.31 16.21
N VAL A 234 2.47 -17.56 16.47
CA VAL A 234 3.36 -18.61 16.96
C VAL A 234 3.58 -19.61 15.85
N TYR A 235 4.83 -19.95 15.58
CA TYR A 235 5.23 -20.87 14.52
C TYR A 235 5.91 -22.10 15.11
N ASN A 236 6.13 -23.11 14.28
CA ASN A 236 6.95 -24.25 14.66
C ASN A 236 8.41 -23.79 14.84
N ASP A 237 9.12 -24.55 15.65
CA ASP A 237 10.57 -24.43 15.73
C ASP A 237 11.22 -24.78 14.39
N LEU A 238 12.36 -24.15 14.10
CA LEU A 238 13.14 -24.35 12.87
C LEU A 238 14.59 -24.65 13.25
N GLU A 239 15.10 -25.77 12.76
CA GLU A 239 16.52 -26.12 12.95
C GLU A 239 17.38 -25.29 12.00
N CYS A 240 17.93 -24.19 12.50
CA CYS A 240 18.79 -23.27 11.75
C CYS A 240 19.63 -22.37 12.66
N ASP A 241 20.62 -21.69 12.09
CA ASP A 241 21.41 -20.68 12.81
C ASP A 241 20.56 -19.43 13.10
N ASP A 242 20.78 -18.79 14.27
CA ASP A 242 20.07 -17.57 14.68
C ASP A 242 20.12 -16.45 13.64
N SER A 243 21.25 -16.33 12.91
CA SER A 243 21.43 -15.33 11.86
C SER A 243 20.56 -15.56 10.63
N GLU A 244 20.05 -16.78 10.44
CA GLU A 244 19.22 -17.17 9.29
C GLU A 244 17.74 -17.35 9.66
N LEU A 245 17.39 -17.31 10.94
CA LEU A 245 16.04 -17.61 11.45
C LEU A 245 14.93 -16.91 10.66
N ILE A 246 15.08 -15.61 10.36
CA ILE A 246 14.07 -14.86 9.61
C ILE A 246 13.95 -15.33 8.16
N LEU A 247 15.08 -15.60 7.51
CA LEU A 247 15.08 -16.16 6.16
C LEU A 247 14.39 -17.53 6.16
N GLN A 248 14.75 -18.41 7.09
CA GLN A 248 14.19 -19.75 7.21
C GLN A 248 12.68 -19.71 7.53
N LEU A 249 12.23 -18.78 8.38
CA LEU A 249 10.80 -18.52 8.60
C LEU A 249 10.09 -18.17 7.31
N ILE A 250 10.65 -17.26 6.50
CA ILE A 250 10.06 -16.88 5.21
C ILE A 250 10.03 -18.06 4.24
N LEU A 251 11.05 -18.91 4.21
CA LEU A 251 11.12 -20.03 3.27
C LEU A 251 10.20 -21.20 3.66
N HIS A 252 10.10 -21.52 4.94
CA HIS A 252 9.50 -22.78 5.41
C HIS A 252 8.13 -22.62 6.09
N THR A 253 7.60 -21.41 6.20
CA THR A 253 6.32 -21.16 6.86
C THR A 253 5.20 -20.84 5.87
N ASN A 254 4.02 -21.41 6.10
CA ASN A 254 2.79 -21.04 5.38
C ASN A 254 1.69 -20.57 6.33
N GLU A 255 1.65 -21.08 7.54
CA GLU A 255 0.58 -20.84 8.50
C GLU A 255 1.16 -20.71 9.90
N ALA A 256 0.50 -19.92 10.74
CA ALA A 256 0.79 -19.91 12.16
C ALA A 256 0.17 -21.14 12.83
N LYS A 257 0.77 -21.63 13.92
CA LYS A 257 0.17 -22.64 14.80
C LYS A 257 -0.84 -22.03 15.75
N LYS A 258 -0.59 -20.80 16.20
CA LYS A 258 -1.51 -20.01 17.00
C LYS A 258 -1.43 -18.56 16.58
N LEU A 259 -2.57 -17.89 16.57
CA LEU A 259 -2.68 -16.46 16.31
C LEU A 259 -3.42 -15.81 17.47
N TYR A 260 -2.90 -14.70 17.94
CA TYR A 260 -3.50 -13.87 18.97
C TYR A 260 -3.78 -12.49 18.39
N ILE A 261 -4.94 -11.93 18.67
CA ILE A 261 -5.28 -10.54 18.36
C ILE A 261 -5.78 -9.89 19.65
N GLY A 262 -5.07 -8.87 20.13
CA GLY A 262 -5.32 -8.24 21.42
C GLY A 262 -5.25 -9.24 22.58
N GLY A 263 -4.37 -10.24 22.49
CA GLY A 263 -4.20 -11.30 23.50
C GLY A 263 -5.27 -12.40 23.44
N LYS A 264 -6.28 -12.29 22.56
CA LYS A 264 -7.31 -13.33 22.38
C LYS A 264 -6.90 -14.29 21.27
N ILE A 265 -6.95 -15.59 21.56
CA ILE A 265 -6.69 -16.62 20.57
C ILE A 265 -7.71 -16.55 19.43
N CYS A 266 -7.22 -16.55 18.20
CA CYS A 266 -8.04 -16.57 17.00
C CYS A 266 -8.22 -18.01 16.52
N LYS A 267 -9.45 -18.33 16.10
CA LYS A 267 -9.73 -19.54 15.33
C LYS A 267 -9.62 -19.17 13.85
N PHE A 268 -8.74 -19.84 13.12
CA PHE A 268 -8.51 -19.67 11.69
C PHE A 268 -8.27 -21.03 11.04
#